data_AF-I0HLA5-F1
#
_entry.id   AF-I0HLA5-F1
#
_cell.length_a   1.000
_cell.length_b   1.000
_cell.length_c   1.000
_cell.angle_alpha   90.00
_cell.angle_beta   90.00
_cell.angle_gamma   90.00
#
_symmetry.space_group_name_H-M   'P 1'
#
loop_
_entity.id
_entity.type
_entity.pdbx_description
1 polymer ?
#
loop_
_entity_poly.entity_id
_entity_poly.type
_entity_poly.pdbx_seq_one_letter_code
_entity_poly.pdbx_strand_id
1 'polypeptide(L)'
;MSKSTQCMVAVALLGVAAAASAQTCPNGGARLNRNQIGNQIIGKTMCATSGNDRWQEFHQGSGDAVTGALIDYKKGPNDKVDPSQTVGSWSYSGAGNNTLLVHNYGGSATYSWAVCGSNGGPYTLVSTSGVTVTNVTVKAGQTGC
;
A
#
# COMPACT_ATOMS: atom_id res chain seq x y z
N MET A 1 -40.05 -45.99 28.04
CA MET A 1 -38.95 -45.15 28.55
C MET A 1 -37.76 -45.30 27.62
N SER A 2 -37.60 -44.40 26.64
CA SER A 2 -36.50 -44.42 25.68
C SER A 2 -35.56 -43.26 25.99
N LYS A 3 -34.28 -43.53 26.24
CA LYS A 3 -33.24 -42.50 26.40
C LYS A 3 -32.44 -42.46 25.10
N SER A 4 -32.73 -41.48 24.24
CA SER A 4 -31.89 -41.15 23.09
C SER A 4 -30.72 -40.28 23.56
N THR A 5 -29.52 -40.85 23.59
CA THR A 5 -28.27 -40.15 23.84
C THR A 5 -27.84 -39.42 22.56
N GLN A 6 -27.80 -38.10 22.62
CA GLN A 6 -27.27 -37.22 21.58
C GLN A 6 -25.74 -37.35 21.53
N CYS A 7 -25.18 -37.80 20.41
CA CYS A 7 -23.77 -37.61 20.10
C CYS A 7 -23.58 -36.27 19.40
N MET A 8 -23.18 -35.24 20.15
CA MET A 8 -22.61 -34.04 19.56
C MET A 8 -21.19 -34.37 19.07
N VAL A 9 -21.02 -34.45 17.75
CA VAL A 9 -19.69 -34.50 17.14
C VAL A 9 -19.15 -33.07 17.09
N ALA A 10 -18.24 -32.74 18.01
CA ALA A 10 -17.49 -31.49 17.98
C ALA A 10 -16.47 -31.55 16.84
N VAL A 11 -16.73 -30.81 15.75
CA VAL A 11 -15.76 -30.60 14.68
C VAL A 11 -14.77 -29.55 15.16
N ALA A 12 -13.57 -30.00 15.56
CA ALA A 12 -12.45 -29.11 15.83
C ALA A 12 -11.95 -28.51 14.51
N LEU A 13 -12.30 -27.24 14.25
CA LEU A 13 -11.65 -26.46 13.20
C LEU A 13 -10.19 -26.19 13.63
N LEU A 14 -9.27 -26.97 13.09
CA LEU A 14 -7.84 -26.66 13.09
C LEU A 14 -7.62 -25.41 12.24
N GLY A 15 -7.59 -24.25 12.90
CA GLY A 15 -7.19 -23.00 12.29
C GLY A 15 -5.72 -23.06 11.88
N VAL A 16 -5.47 -23.14 10.58
CA VAL A 16 -4.12 -22.96 10.04
C VAL A 16 -3.77 -21.49 10.26
N ALA A 17 -2.96 -21.20 11.27
CA ALA A 17 -2.37 -19.88 11.43
C ALA A 17 -1.42 -19.66 10.24
N ALA A 18 -1.89 -18.95 9.22
CA ALA A 18 -1.02 -18.45 8.17
C ALA A 18 0.02 -17.54 8.84
N ALA A 19 1.27 -18.01 8.91
CA ALA A 19 2.38 -17.19 9.35
C ALA A 19 2.55 -16.06 8.31
N ALA A 20 2.03 -14.88 8.63
CA ALA A 20 2.33 -13.67 7.86
C ALA A 20 3.81 -13.36 8.07
N SER A 21 4.64 -13.63 7.07
CA SER A 21 6.02 -13.18 7.05
C SER A 21 6.03 -11.65 6.99
N ALA A 22 6.59 -11.01 8.01
CA ALA A 22 6.81 -9.56 7.99
C ALA A 22 7.83 -9.24 6.91
N GLN A 23 7.47 -8.43 5.89
CA GLN A 23 8.46 -8.01 4.89
C GLN A 23 9.57 -7.22 5.58
N THR A 24 10.81 -7.62 5.34
CA THR A 24 12.00 -6.96 5.85
C THR A 24 12.44 -5.86 4.90
N CYS A 25 12.90 -4.75 5.46
CA CYS A 25 13.45 -3.67 4.68
C CYS A 25 14.87 -4.01 4.21
N PRO A 26 15.22 -3.72 2.94
CA PRO A 26 16.56 -3.95 2.43
C PRO A 26 17.62 -3.27 3.29
N ASN A 27 18.79 -3.90 3.41
CA ASN A 27 19.97 -3.37 4.11
C ASN A 27 19.72 -2.97 5.58
N GLY A 28 18.74 -3.59 6.24
CA GLY A 28 18.38 -3.26 7.63
C GLY A 28 17.67 -1.91 7.77
N GLY A 29 17.08 -1.38 6.70
CA GLY A 29 16.32 -0.13 6.72
C GLY A 29 15.17 -0.15 7.74
N ALA A 30 14.77 1.02 8.21
CA ALA A 30 13.62 1.13 9.10
C ALA A 30 12.32 0.97 8.31
N ARG A 31 11.39 0.16 8.86
CA ARG A 31 10.03 0.07 8.35
C ARG A 31 9.18 1.19 8.95
N LEU A 32 8.49 1.93 8.09
CA LEU A 32 7.66 3.04 8.51
C LEU A 32 6.31 2.54 9.06
N ASN A 33 5.85 3.17 10.13
CA ASN A 33 4.50 2.98 10.66
C ASN A 33 3.47 3.84 9.92
N ARG A 34 2.19 3.65 10.24
CA ARG A 34 1.08 4.38 9.61
C ARG A 34 1.24 5.90 9.60
N ASN A 35 1.62 6.51 10.73
CA ASN A 35 1.72 7.98 10.83
C ASN A 35 2.87 8.49 9.96
N GLN A 36 3.99 7.78 9.95
CA GLN A 36 5.13 8.09 9.10
C GLN A 36 4.76 7.95 7.62
N ILE A 37 4.05 6.89 7.22
CA ILE A 37 3.58 6.73 5.84
C ILE A 37 2.60 7.85 5.47
N GLY A 38 1.60 8.13 6.32
CA GLY A 38 0.58 9.14 6.07
C GLY A 38 1.16 10.54 5.89
N ASN A 39 2.11 10.94 6.75
CA ASN A 39 2.85 12.20 6.60
C ASN A 39 3.59 12.30 5.27
N GLN A 40 3.90 11.17 4.64
CA GLN A 40 4.64 11.12 3.39
C GLN A 40 3.77 11.02 2.16
N ILE A 41 2.59 10.40 2.20
CA ILE A 41 1.83 10.18 0.96
C ILE A 41 0.56 11.04 0.87
N ILE A 42 -0.10 11.34 1.98
CA ILE A 42 -1.45 11.95 1.95
C ILE A 42 -1.38 13.33 1.31
N GLY A 43 -2.13 13.53 0.22
CA GLY A 43 -2.15 14.78 -0.54
C GLY A 43 -0.86 15.06 -1.32
N LYS A 44 -0.12 14.02 -1.68
CA LYS A 44 1.18 14.12 -2.37
C LYS A 44 1.28 13.12 -3.52
N THR A 45 2.17 13.39 -4.49
CA THR A 45 2.49 12.47 -5.59
C THR A 45 3.71 11.63 -5.23
N MET A 46 3.57 10.31 -5.24
CA MET A 46 4.70 9.37 -5.21
C MET A 46 5.29 9.20 -6.61
N CYS A 47 6.62 9.25 -6.69
CA CYS A 47 7.40 9.20 -7.91
C CYS A 47 8.40 8.04 -7.84
N ALA A 48 8.39 7.14 -8.83
CA ALA A 48 9.43 6.14 -8.98
C ALA A 48 9.66 5.80 -10.45
N THR A 49 10.73 5.03 -10.70
CA THR A 49 11.01 4.45 -12.01
C THR A 49 11.11 2.94 -11.86
N SER A 50 10.40 2.20 -12.70
CA SER A 50 10.51 0.74 -12.81
C SER A 50 10.87 0.39 -14.24
N GLY A 51 12.11 -0.05 -14.47
CA GLY A 51 12.63 -0.21 -15.83
C GLY A 51 12.68 1.14 -16.56
N ASN A 52 11.99 1.25 -17.69
CA ASN A 52 11.86 2.50 -18.45
C ASN A 52 10.58 3.28 -18.13
N ASP A 53 9.71 2.72 -17.30
CA ASP A 53 8.40 3.32 -17.01
C ASP A 53 8.50 4.20 -15.77
N ARG A 54 8.02 5.43 -15.92
CA ARG A 54 7.87 6.38 -14.82
C ARG A 54 6.52 6.18 -14.16
N TRP A 55 6.55 5.83 -12.88
CA TRP A 55 5.38 5.73 -12.03
C TRP A 55 5.18 7.04 -11.27
N GLN A 56 3.99 7.63 -11.38
CA GLN A 56 3.67 8.93 -10.80
C GLN A 56 2.21 9.00 -10.33
N GLU A 57 1.98 8.70 -9.06
CA GLU A 57 0.62 8.60 -8.53
C GLU A 57 0.38 9.52 -7.34
N PHE A 58 -0.69 10.29 -7.43
CA PHE A 58 -1.17 11.15 -6.37
C PHE A 58 -2.11 10.41 -5.43
N HIS A 59 -1.78 10.41 -4.15
CA HIS A 59 -2.57 9.81 -3.07
C HIS A 59 -3.56 10.86 -2.55
N GLN A 60 -4.73 10.92 -3.18
CA GLN A 60 -5.76 11.87 -2.79
C GLN A 60 -6.17 11.68 -1.34
N GLY A 61 -6.20 12.75 -0.56
CA GLY A 61 -6.60 12.75 0.84
C GLY A 61 -6.11 13.99 1.57
N SER A 62 -6.48 14.11 2.85
CA SER A 62 -6.03 15.19 3.73
C SER A 62 -5.91 14.69 5.17
N GLY A 63 -5.04 15.31 5.96
CA GLY A 63 -4.94 15.05 7.40
C GLY A 63 -4.63 13.59 7.73
N ASP A 64 -5.51 12.96 8.49
CA ASP A 64 -5.44 11.59 8.99
C ASP A 64 -6.16 10.57 8.09
N ALA A 65 -6.39 10.92 6.82
CA ALA A 65 -7.04 10.04 5.85
C ALA A 65 -6.44 8.62 5.88
N VAL A 66 -7.35 7.64 5.86
CA VAL A 66 -7.01 6.21 5.98
C VAL A 66 -7.13 5.47 4.66
N THR A 67 -7.75 6.12 3.68
CA THR A 67 -8.00 5.67 2.32
C THR A 67 -8.22 6.90 1.43
N GLY A 68 -8.07 6.73 0.11
CA GLY A 68 -8.38 7.75 -0.87
C GLY A 68 -8.12 7.27 -2.29
N ALA A 69 -8.40 8.12 -3.29
CA ALA A 69 -8.14 7.75 -4.68
C ALA A 69 -6.64 7.78 -5.01
N LEU A 70 -6.23 6.88 -5.91
CA LEU A 70 -4.95 6.95 -6.62
C LEU A 70 -5.20 7.60 -7.97
N ILE A 71 -4.49 8.69 -8.24
CA ILE A 71 -4.61 9.43 -9.50
C ILE A 71 -3.26 9.37 -10.21
N ASP A 72 -3.20 8.73 -11.38
CA ASP A 72 -2.04 8.83 -12.26
C ASP A 72 -1.96 10.27 -12.79
N TYR A 73 -0.83 10.94 -12.51
CA TYR A 73 -0.66 12.34 -12.89
C TYR A 73 -0.61 12.51 -14.40
N LYS A 74 -0.03 11.56 -15.15
CA LYS A 74 0.16 11.65 -16.60
C LYS A 74 0.86 12.95 -17.04
N LYS A 75 0.23 13.77 -17.89
CA LYS A 75 0.70 15.13 -18.27
C LYS A 75 0.05 16.26 -17.46
N GLY A 76 -0.79 15.92 -16.48
CA GLY A 76 -1.50 16.85 -15.61
C GLY A 76 -3.00 16.92 -15.89
N PRO A 77 -3.81 17.44 -14.97
CA PRO A 77 -5.27 17.31 -15.01
C PRO A 77 -5.95 18.04 -16.17
N ASN A 78 -5.30 19.06 -16.74
CA ASN A 78 -5.83 19.89 -17.82
C ASN A 78 -5.17 19.61 -19.18
N ASP A 79 -4.30 18.60 -19.29
CA ASP A 79 -3.69 18.25 -20.57
C ASP A 79 -4.75 17.70 -21.53
N LYS A 80 -4.74 18.16 -22.80
CA LYS A 80 -5.78 17.82 -23.78
C LYS A 80 -5.63 16.41 -24.37
N VAL A 81 -4.45 15.81 -24.24
CA VAL A 81 -4.10 14.54 -24.86
C VAL A 81 -4.03 13.44 -23.82
N ASP A 82 -3.47 13.74 -22.66
CA ASP A 82 -3.22 12.76 -21.60
C ASP A 82 -3.47 13.35 -20.20
N PRO A 83 -4.74 13.70 -19.89
CA PRO A 83 -5.10 14.28 -18.60
C PRO A 83 -4.91 13.27 -17.47
N SER A 84 -4.71 13.76 -16.24
CA SER A 84 -4.67 12.92 -15.04
C SER A 84 -5.94 12.08 -14.92
N GLN A 85 -5.81 10.84 -14.42
CA GLN A 85 -6.93 9.92 -14.29
C GLN A 85 -6.87 9.15 -12.97
N THR A 86 -8.03 8.93 -12.36
CA THR A 86 -8.15 8.00 -11.24
C THR A 86 -7.89 6.57 -11.74
N VAL A 87 -6.88 5.92 -11.18
CA VAL A 87 -6.46 4.56 -11.54
C VAL A 87 -6.77 3.55 -10.45
N GLY A 88 -7.19 4.00 -9.27
CA GLY A 88 -7.51 3.11 -8.17
C GLY A 88 -7.75 3.84 -6.85
N SER A 89 -7.43 3.14 -5.77
CA SER A 89 -7.48 3.65 -4.40
C SER A 89 -6.26 3.20 -3.61
N TRP A 90 -5.89 3.98 -2.61
CA TRP A 90 -4.91 3.61 -1.61
C TRP A 90 -5.57 3.42 -0.26
N SER A 91 -5.01 2.57 0.58
CA SER A 91 -5.43 2.38 1.97
C SER A 91 -4.28 1.84 2.82
N TYR A 92 -4.55 1.60 4.11
CA TYR A 92 -3.63 0.89 4.99
C TYR A 92 -4.16 -0.50 5.36
N SER A 93 -3.25 -1.44 5.57
CA SER A 93 -3.54 -2.68 6.30
C SER A 93 -2.48 -2.95 7.37
N GLY A 94 -2.75 -3.87 8.29
CA GLY A 94 -1.87 -4.12 9.44
C GLY A 94 -1.84 -2.99 10.47
N ALA A 95 -0.91 -3.08 11.42
CA ALA A 95 -0.79 -2.13 12.53
C ALA A 95 0.67 -1.95 12.99
N GLY A 96 0.96 -0.81 13.61
CA GLY A 96 2.28 -0.49 14.14
C GLY A 96 3.37 -0.54 13.05
N ASN A 97 4.47 -1.20 13.34
CA ASN A 97 5.56 -1.39 12.37
C ASN A 97 5.20 -2.39 11.26
N ASN A 98 4.11 -3.15 11.40
CA ASN A 98 3.61 -4.05 10.37
C ASN A 98 2.56 -3.39 9.47
N THR A 99 2.37 -2.06 9.56
CA THR A 99 1.51 -1.33 8.62
C THR A 99 2.01 -1.51 7.19
N LEU A 100 1.07 -1.68 6.27
CA LEU A 100 1.26 -1.79 4.84
C LEU A 100 0.54 -0.65 4.14
N LEU A 101 1.17 -0.08 3.12
CA LEU A 101 0.50 0.76 2.13
C LEU A 101 -0.11 -0.15 1.06
N VAL A 102 -1.42 -0.08 0.88
CA VAL A 102 -2.13 -0.91 -0.08
C VAL A 102 -2.55 -0.03 -1.25
N HIS A 103 -2.15 -0.41 -2.47
CA HIS A 103 -2.66 0.16 -3.73
C HIS A 103 -3.59 -0.85 -4.38
N ASN A 104 -4.83 -0.45 -4.61
CA ASN A 104 -5.84 -1.26 -5.27
C ASN A 104 -6.25 -0.55 -6.57
N TYR A 105 -5.87 -1.15 -7.70
CA TYR A 105 -6.15 -0.65 -9.05
C TYR A 105 -7.45 -1.23 -9.62
N GLY A 106 -8.39 -1.61 -8.74
CA GLY A 106 -9.64 -2.27 -9.10
C GLY A 106 -9.44 -3.71 -9.57
N GLY A 107 -10.13 -4.07 -10.66
CA GLY A 107 -10.13 -5.44 -11.22
C GLY A 107 -8.80 -5.92 -11.79
N SER A 108 -7.78 -5.07 -11.81
CA SER A 108 -6.48 -5.35 -12.41
C SER A 108 -5.49 -5.97 -11.43
N ALA A 109 -5.38 -5.42 -10.20
CA ALA A 109 -4.49 -5.93 -9.16
C ALA A 109 -4.63 -5.15 -7.84
N THR A 110 -4.22 -5.80 -6.75
CA THR A 110 -3.95 -5.16 -5.45
C THR A 110 -2.52 -5.46 -5.03
N TYR A 111 -1.79 -4.43 -4.62
CA TYR A 111 -0.41 -4.53 -4.15
C TYR A 111 -0.30 -3.98 -2.74
N SER A 112 0.37 -4.72 -1.86
CA SER A 112 0.60 -4.34 -0.47
C SER A 112 2.09 -4.16 -0.23
N TRP A 113 2.47 -2.98 0.24
CA TRP A 113 3.86 -2.55 0.36
C TRP A 113 4.24 -2.28 1.80
N ALA A 114 5.33 -2.89 2.26
CA ALA A 114 6.10 -2.32 3.34
C ALA A 114 6.80 -1.07 2.82
N VAL A 115 6.73 0.03 3.56
CA VAL A 115 7.44 1.27 3.21
C VAL A 115 8.69 1.35 4.06
N CYS A 116 9.84 1.33 3.39
CA CYS A 116 11.16 1.26 4.01
C CYS A 116 11.93 2.55 3.76
N GLY A 117 12.57 3.12 4.78
CA GLY A 117 13.39 4.31 4.65
C GLY A 117 13.38 5.20 5.89
N SER A 118 13.89 6.41 5.74
CA SER A 118 13.84 7.46 6.75
C SER A 118 12.75 8.48 6.40
N ASN A 119 12.16 9.10 7.42
CA ASN A 119 11.15 10.13 7.22
C ASN A 119 11.73 11.31 6.41
N GLY A 120 11.20 11.56 5.21
CA GLY A 120 11.64 12.64 4.30
C GLY A 120 12.72 12.26 3.28
N GLY A 121 13.19 11.01 3.24
CA GLY A 121 14.15 10.51 2.25
C GLY A 121 13.50 9.71 1.11
N PRO A 122 14.28 9.25 0.11
CA PRO A 122 13.76 8.27 -0.85
C PRO A 122 13.40 6.97 -0.11
N TYR A 123 12.25 6.40 -0.46
CA TYR A 123 11.73 5.18 0.12
C TYR A 123 11.97 3.98 -0.79
N THR A 124 11.91 2.80 -0.20
CA THR A 124 11.77 1.54 -0.91
C THR A 124 10.44 0.91 -0.54
N LEU A 125 9.65 0.55 -1.55
CA LEU A 125 8.45 -0.26 -1.37
C LEU A 125 8.82 -1.74 -1.52
N VAL A 126 8.36 -2.59 -0.59
CA VAL A 126 8.64 -4.02 -0.60
C VAL A 126 7.34 -4.80 -0.55
N SER A 127 7.03 -5.57 -1.60
CA SER A 127 5.85 -6.43 -1.65
C SER A 127 6.06 -7.70 -0.83
N THR A 128 4.96 -8.38 -0.48
CA THR A 128 5.00 -9.73 0.11
C THR A 128 5.58 -10.78 -0.83
N SER A 129 5.55 -10.55 -2.15
CA SER A 129 6.17 -11.42 -3.15
C SER A 129 7.66 -11.15 -3.38
N GLY A 130 8.26 -10.18 -2.66
CA GLY A 130 9.67 -9.82 -2.78
C GLY A 130 9.99 -8.83 -3.90
N VAL A 131 8.98 -8.28 -4.59
CA VAL A 131 9.15 -7.19 -5.55
C VAL A 131 9.52 -5.92 -4.78
N THR A 132 10.54 -5.21 -5.27
CA THR A 132 10.98 -3.95 -4.66
C THR A 132 10.89 -2.80 -5.65
N VAL A 133 10.41 -1.65 -5.18
CA VAL A 133 10.46 -0.38 -5.92
C VAL A 133 11.36 0.54 -5.12
N THR A 134 12.54 0.86 -5.65
CA THR A 134 13.56 1.67 -4.97
C THR A 134 13.50 3.12 -5.43
N ASN A 135 14.17 4.01 -4.69
CA ASN A 135 14.28 5.44 -5.02
C ASN A 135 12.93 6.15 -5.16
N VAL A 136 11.92 5.72 -4.39
CA VAL A 136 10.61 6.36 -4.40
C VAL A 136 10.72 7.72 -3.74
N THR A 137 10.46 8.79 -4.49
CA THR A 137 10.43 10.16 -3.98
C THR A 137 9.01 10.67 -3.90
N VAL A 138 8.79 11.78 -3.20
CA VAL A 138 7.46 12.37 -3.05
C VAL A 138 7.49 13.87 -3.36
N LYS A 139 6.51 14.33 -4.13
CA LYS A 139 6.25 15.76 -4.39
C LYS A 139 4.94 16.21 -3.76
N ALA A 140 4.91 17.46 -3.28
CA ALA A 140 3.69 18.01 -2.67
C ALA A 140 2.59 18.25 -3.71
N GLY A 141 1.34 17.98 -3.33
CA GLY A 141 0.16 18.17 -4.17
C GLY A 141 0.09 17.21 -5.36
N GLN A 142 -0.95 17.38 -6.19
CA GLN A 142 -1.10 16.66 -7.45
C GLN A 142 -0.18 17.28 -8.51
N THR A 143 1.10 16.96 -8.43
CA THR A 143 2.16 17.46 -9.33
C THR A 143 2.91 16.32 -9.98
N GLY A 144 3.46 16.55 -11.17
CA GLY A 144 4.18 15.54 -11.93
C GLY A 144 5.60 15.30 -11.42
N CYS A 145 6.07 14.07 -11.61
CA CYS A 145 7.47 13.71 -11.48
C CYS A 145 8.23 14.30 -12.68
#